data_AF-A0A8I1XHX8-F1
#
_entry.id   AF-A0A8I1XHX8-F1
#
_cell.length_a   1.000
_cell.length_b   1.000
_cell.length_c   1.000
_cell.angle_alpha   90.00
_cell.angle_beta   90.00
_cell.angle_gamma   90.00
#
_symmetry.space_group_name_H-M   'P 1'
#
loop_
_entity.id
_entity.type
_entity.pdbx_description
1 polymer ?
#
loop_
_entity_poly.entity_id
_entity_poly.type
_entity_poly.pdbx_seq_one_letter_code
_entity_poly.pdbx_strand_id
1 'polypeptide(L)'
;MAKIHVGAVVACGLLQAAACLTAQAQQADPASEGSVATYQFDNQIKLMSEQRTRGISDSLLRPSAKWSTQFVHASGLVALLEVAGVSKKQFVNGDGLGVTLAGGYRFGDPDRWHAGVGLATERFPGARFMAPDGIDLETGTPTDVRTTNYNSDFAVMELGYGIVEGRVLYVVSKTYRGADTGGVCGQILRFSIDPTAALQCYARGEQDSRGTVLADLNTQLPLLPSVLPSTTLRLHAGYQKLANFREGNFADYQIGITHRRWGLDWNLDWLTTNTNAHQLYWVQDGERIRKTDGDALVFSIGYTF
;
A
#
# COMPACT_ATOMS: atom_id res chain seq x y z
N MET A 1 -9.57 -2.78 -34.97
CA MET A 1 -9.20 -1.81 -33.92
C MET A 1 -8.91 -2.59 -32.64
N ALA A 2 -7.64 -2.76 -32.28
CA ALA A 2 -7.27 -3.39 -31.02
C ALA A 2 -7.76 -2.48 -29.88
N LYS A 3 -8.60 -3.00 -28.98
CA LYS A 3 -9.04 -2.28 -27.79
C LYS A 3 -7.83 -2.10 -26.88
N ILE A 4 -7.24 -0.90 -26.87
CA ILE A 4 -6.22 -0.52 -25.91
C ILE A 4 -6.89 -0.48 -24.53
N HIS A 5 -6.54 -1.46 -23.68
CA HIS A 5 -7.01 -1.51 -22.30
C HIS A 5 -5.95 -0.85 -21.43
N VAL A 6 -6.09 0.45 -21.23
CA VAL A 6 -5.43 1.14 -20.11
C VAL A 6 -6.20 0.71 -18.86
N GLY A 7 -5.62 -0.23 -18.10
CA GLY A 7 -6.10 -0.54 -16.75
C GLY A 7 -5.86 0.67 -15.86
N ALA A 8 -6.58 0.81 -14.75
CA ALA A 8 -6.24 1.86 -13.80
C ALA A 8 -4.81 1.63 -13.30
N VAL A 9 -3.96 2.63 -13.43
CA VAL A 9 -2.58 2.61 -12.98
C VAL A 9 -2.47 3.67 -11.89
N VAL A 10 -1.69 3.36 -10.86
CA VAL A 10 -1.64 4.06 -9.57
C VAL A 10 -2.76 3.63 -8.61
N ALA A 11 -2.69 2.36 -8.20
CA ALA A 11 -3.08 2.00 -6.84
C ALA A 11 -1.82 2.10 -5.96
N CYS A 12 -1.88 2.23 -4.64
CA CYS A 12 -0.75 2.60 -3.76
C CYS A 12 -0.34 1.44 -2.81
N GLY A 13 0.92 1.32 -2.35
CA GLY A 13 1.65 0.08 -1.91
C GLY A 13 1.42 -0.55 -0.51
N LEU A 14 1.35 -1.89 -0.43
CA LEU A 14 0.81 -2.76 0.65
C LEU A 14 1.59 -2.77 1.99
N LEU A 15 2.53 -1.86 2.23
CA LEU A 15 3.47 -2.00 3.36
C LEU A 15 2.96 -1.54 4.74
N GLN A 16 1.72 -1.05 4.89
CA GLN A 16 1.26 -0.47 6.16
C GLN A 16 1.12 -1.49 7.32
N ALA A 17 0.97 -2.79 7.07
CA ALA A 17 0.52 -3.72 8.10
C ALA A 17 1.61 -4.32 9.02
N ALA A 18 2.90 -4.20 8.70
CA ALA A 18 3.97 -4.86 9.45
C ALA A 18 4.49 -4.10 10.70
N ALA A 19 3.88 -2.96 11.03
CA ALA A 19 4.27 -2.12 12.17
C ALA A 19 3.46 -2.38 13.45
N CYS A 20 2.38 -3.15 13.39
CA CYS A 20 1.36 -3.09 14.45
C CYS A 20 1.46 -4.19 15.50
N LEU A 21 2.44 -5.09 15.40
CA LEU A 21 2.71 -6.06 16.43
C LEU A 21 3.88 -5.52 17.23
N THR A 22 3.56 -4.87 18.34
CA THR A 22 4.49 -4.84 19.45
C THR A 22 4.90 -6.29 19.67
N ALA A 23 6.19 -6.57 19.58
CA ALA A 23 6.71 -7.76 20.22
C ALA A 23 6.36 -7.57 21.71
N GLN A 24 5.19 -8.06 22.13
CA GLN A 24 5.02 -8.43 23.51
C GLN A 24 6.07 -9.51 23.69
N ALA A 25 7.23 -9.11 24.19
CA ALA A 25 8.14 -10.02 24.83
C ALA A 25 7.29 -10.71 25.89
N GLN A 26 6.80 -11.91 25.56
CA GLN A 26 6.13 -12.76 26.51
C GLN A 26 7.16 -12.93 27.61
N GLN A 27 6.91 -12.29 28.76
CA GLN A 27 7.76 -12.44 29.93
C GLN A 27 7.90 -13.94 30.13
N ALA A 28 9.14 -14.42 29.97
CA ALA A 28 9.47 -15.81 30.16
C ALA A 28 8.95 -16.21 31.53
N ASP A 29 8.11 -17.23 31.55
CA ASP A 29 7.72 -17.92 32.76
C ASP A 29 9.04 -18.34 33.45
N PRO A 30 9.36 -17.87 34.67
CA PRO A 30 10.66 -18.12 35.30
C PRO A 30 10.91 -19.61 35.63
N ALA A 31 10.05 -20.50 35.17
CA ALA A 31 10.11 -21.95 35.34
C ALA A 31 10.58 -22.73 34.09
N SER A 32 10.86 -22.10 32.94
CA SER A 32 11.44 -22.79 31.77
C SER A 32 12.96 -22.58 31.65
N GLU A 33 13.73 -23.40 32.37
CA GLU A 33 15.14 -23.62 32.01
C GLU A 33 15.21 -24.28 30.62
N GLY A 34 15.56 -23.48 29.59
CA GLY A 34 15.96 -24.01 28.29
C GLY A 34 15.46 -23.19 27.09
N SER A 35 16.32 -22.29 26.61
CA SER A 35 16.16 -21.43 25.42
C SER A 35 15.20 -20.23 25.59
N VAL A 36 15.79 -19.04 25.73
CA VAL A 36 15.10 -17.80 25.35
C VAL A 36 14.82 -17.91 23.86
N ALA A 37 13.55 -17.86 23.44
CA ALA A 37 13.19 -17.91 22.03
C ALA A 37 13.92 -16.77 21.30
N THR A 38 14.85 -17.12 20.41
CA THR A 38 15.65 -16.13 19.66
C THR A 38 14.91 -15.58 18.46
N TYR A 39 13.72 -16.10 18.15
CA TYR A 39 12.86 -15.63 17.08
C TYR A 39 11.39 -15.84 17.38
N GLN A 40 10.56 -15.11 16.64
CA GLN A 40 9.12 -15.21 16.68
C GLN A 40 8.57 -15.13 15.25
N PHE A 41 7.53 -15.93 14.99
CA PHE A 41 6.64 -15.73 13.85
C PHE A 41 5.31 -15.19 14.34
N ASP A 42 4.76 -14.22 13.61
CA ASP A 42 3.39 -13.78 13.79
C ASP A 42 2.63 -14.01 12.48
N ASN A 43 1.61 -14.86 12.53
CA ASN A 43 0.75 -15.13 11.37
C ASN A 43 -0.61 -14.51 11.61
N GLN A 44 -1.10 -13.76 10.64
CA GLN A 44 -2.42 -13.17 10.68
C GLN A 44 -3.19 -13.47 9.41
N ILE A 45 -4.47 -13.81 9.57
CA ILE A 45 -5.45 -13.78 8.49
C ILE A 45 -6.47 -12.69 8.82
N LYS A 46 -6.75 -11.82 7.86
CA LYS A 46 -7.74 -10.75 7.98
C LYS A 46 -8.75 -10.83 6.85
N LEU A 47 -10.03 -10.78 7.20
CA LEU A 47 -11.14 -10.61 6.27
C LEU A 47 -11.64 -9.17 6.39
N MET A 48 -11.84 -8.49 5.27
CA MET A 48 -12.18 -7.07 5.26
C MET A 48 -13.24 -6.76 4.21
N SER A 49 -14.06 -5.74 4.47
CA SER A 49 -15.05 -5.23 3.50
C SER A 49 -14.37 -4.67 2.25
N GLU A 50 -13.12 -4.22 2.37
CA GLU A 50 -12.34 -3.65 1.30
C GLU A 50 -10.84 -3.71 1.63
N GLN A 51 -10.02 -4.19 0.70
CA GLN A 51 -8.56 -4.08 0.80
C GLN A 51 -8.17 -2.72 0.28
N ARG A 52 -7.66 -1.88 1.19
CA ARG A 52 -7.13 -0.56 0.88
C ARG A 52 -5.67 -0.46 1.24
N THR A 53 -5.01 0.45 0.54
CA THR A 53 -3.60 0.66 0.70
C THR A 53 -3.28 2.14 0.50
N ARG A 54 -2.74 2.78 1.55
CA ARG A 54 -2.60 4.25 1.64
C ARG A 54 -3.91 4.97 1.27
N GLY A 55 -5.01 4.45 1.80
CA GLY A 55 -6.37 4.94 1.55
C GLY A 55 -6.97 4.61 0.17
N ILE A 56 -6.21 4.09 -0.80
CA ILE A 56 -6.74 3.70 -2.13
C ILE A 56 -7.21 2.25 -2.13
N SER A 57 -8.40 1.99 -2.68
CA SER A 57 -8.93 0.64 -2.88
C SER A 57 -8.06 -0.17 -3.84
N ASP A 58 -7.58 -1.34 -3.42
CA ASP A 58 -6.94 -2.33 -4.30
C ASP A 58 -7.94 -3.45 -4.68
N SER A 59 -8.99 -3.69 -3.89
CA SER A 59 -10.03 -4.70 -4.17
C SER A 59 -11.24 -4.15 -4.93
N LEU A 60 -11.18 -2.89 -5.40
CA LEU A 60 -12.27 -2.22 -6.13
C LEU A 60 -13.57 -2.17 -5.31
N LEU A 61 -13.46 -1.73 -4.05
CA LEU A 61 -14.58 -1.55 -3.12
C LEU A 61 -15.35 -2.86 -2.86
N ARG A 62 -14.63 -3.99 -2.85
CA ARG A 62 -15.20 -5.33 -2.65
C ARG A 62 -14.50 -6.04 -1.49
N PRO A 63 -15.19 -6.98 -0.83
CA PRO A 63 -14.60 -7.80 0.21
C PRO A 63 -13.31 -8.46 -0.25
N SER A 64 -12.35 -8.54 0.65
CA SER A 64 -11.05 -9.16 0.41
C SER A 64 -10.55 -9.91 1.64
N ALA A 65 -9.55 -10.74 1.40
CA ALA A 65 -8.82 -11.46 2.43
C ALA A 65 -7.34 -11.13 2.30
N LYS A 66 -6.66 -11.12 3.44
CA LYS A 66 -5.22 -10.90 3.53
C LYS A 66 -4.61 -11.88 4.51
N TRP A 67 -3.49 -12.45 4.11
CA TRP A 67 -2.64 -13.25 4.97
C TRP A 67 -1.29 -12.56 5.11
N SER A 68 -0.76 -12.52 6.32
CA SER A 68 0.58 -12.01 6.59
C SER A 68 1.33 -12.92 7.54
N THR A 69 2.61 -13.12 7.28
CA THR A 69 3.56 -13.74 8.19
C THR A 69 4.71 -12.77 8.41
N GLN A 70 4.92 -12.39 9.66
CA GLN A 70 6.08 -11.61 10.09
C GLN A 70 7.05 -12.51 10.84
N PHE A 71 8.33 -12.39 10.54
CA PHE A 71 9.42 -13.01 11.26
C PHE A 71 10.24 -11.93 11.94
N VAL A 72 10.53 -12.12 13.23
CA VAL A 72 11.41 -11.25 14.02
C VAL A 72 12.42 -12.11 14.73
N HIS A 73 13.71 -11.76 14.63
CA HIS A 73 14.81 -12.42 15.33
C HIS A 73 15.42 -11.46 16.37
N ALA A 74 15.95 -12.00 17.46
CA ALA A 74 16.58 -11.26 18.55
C ALA A 74 17.81 -10.43 18.11
N SER A 75 18.38 -10.71 16.94
CA SER A 75 19.44 -9.90 16.31
C SER A 75 18.92 -8.60 15.68
N GLY A 76 17.60 -8.38 15.65
CA GLY A 76 16.97 -7.28 14.94
C GLY A 76 16.60 -7.60 13.48
N LEU A 77 16.96 -8.78 12.96
CA LEU A 77 16.53 -9.21 11.63
C LEU A 77 15.00 -9.36 11.61
N VAL A 78 14.36 -8.73 10.63
CA VAL A 78 12.91 -8.82 10.39
C VAL A 78 12.64 -9.22 8.95
N ALA A 79 11.60 -10.01 8.75
CA ALA A 79 11.05 -10.31 7.43
C ALA A 79 9.52 -10.31 7.46
N LEU A 80 8.93 -10.01 6.31
CA LEU A 80 7.49 -9.95 6.11
C LEU A 80 7.15 -10.64 4.79
N LEU A 81 6.12 -11.47 4.82
CA LEU A 81 5.35 -11.90 3.67
C LEU A 81 3.91 -11.45 3.88
N GLU A 82 3.32 -10.80 2.88
CA GLU A 82 1.90 -10.48 2.84
C GLU A 82 1.31 -10.90 1.49
N VAL A 83 0.14 -11.49 1.52
CA VAL A 83 -0.65 -11.86 0.34
C VAL A 83 -2.06 -11.31 0.53
N ALA A 84 -2.50 -10.43 -0.36
CA ALA A 84 -3.82 -9.80 -0.33
C ALA A 84 -4.61 -10.08 -1.61
N GLY A 85 -5.92 -10.25 -1.48
CA GLY A 85 -6.83 -10.27 -2.64
C GLY A 85 -7.00 -8.87 -3.24
N VAL A 86 -6.77 -8.74 -4.54
CA VAL A 86 -6.90 -7.47 -5.29
C VAL A 86 -7.76 -7.65 -6.54
N SER A 87 -8.27 -6.54 -7.08
CA SER A 87 -9.17 -6.57 -8.23
C SER A 87 -8.43 -6.75 -9.54
N LYS A 88 -8.81 -7.76 -10.32
CA LYS A 88 -8.36 -7.95 -11.72
C LYS A 88 -8.80 -6.85 -12.69
N LYS A 89 -9.72 -5.97 -12.28
CA LYS A 89 -10.14 -4.81 -13.08
C LYS A 89 -9.22 -3.61 -12.87
N GLN A 90 -8.57 -3.56 -11.72
CA GLN A 90 -7.59 -2.54 -11.38
C GLN A 90 -6.20 -3.00 -11.82
N PHE A 91 -5.80 -4.20 -11.39
CA PHE A 91 -4.58 -4.88 -11.82
C PHE A 91 -4.90 -5.80 -13.00
N VAL A 92 -5.06 -5.20 -14.18
CA VAL A 92 -5.49 -5.92 -15.38
C VAL A 92 -4.51 -7.02 -15.79
N ASN A 93 -5.03 -8.10 -16.35
CA ASN A 93 -4.29 -9.33 -16.69
C ASN A 93 -3.64 -10.05 -15.50
N GLY A 94 -3.92 -9.63 -14.26
CA GLY A 94 -3.37 -10.24 -13.05
C GLY A 94 -4.17 -11.42 -12.50
N ASP A 95 -3.53 -12.15 -11.59
CA ASP A 95 -4.12 -13.30 -10.90
C ASP A 95 -5.10 -12.92 -9.77
N GLY A 96 -5.22 -11.62 -9.47
CA GLY A 96 -6.08 -11.09 -8.41
C GLY A 96 -5.41 -11.15 -7.02
N LEU A 97 -4.08 -11.19 -7.00
CA LEU A 97 -3.26 -11.22 -5.80
C LEU A 97 -2.27 -10.05 -5.81
N GLY A 98 -2.09 -9.42 -4.66
CA GLY A 98 -0.95 -8.58 -4.34
C GLY A 98 -0.06 -9.32 -3.35
N VAL A 99 1.23 -9.42 -3.65
CA VAL A 99 2.21 -10.11 -2.81
C VAL A 99 3.30 -9.13 -2.42
N THR A 100 3.50 -8.95 -1.12
CA THR A 100 4.58 -8.12 -0.58
C THR A 100 5.57 -9.02 0.14
N LEU A 101 6.85 -8.88 -0.18
CA LEU A 101 7.95 -9.42 0.60
C LEU A 101 8.80 -8.27 1.08
N ALA A 102 9.15 -8.26 2.36
CA ALA A 102 10.11 -7.30 2.89
C ALA A 102 11.10 -7.99 3.83
N GLY A 103 12.30 -7.42 3.93
CA GLY A 103 13.33 -7.88 4.83
C GLY A 103 14.22 -6.72 5.25
N GLY A 104 14.67 -6.71 6.49
CA GLY A 104 15.48 -5.62 7.01
C GLY A 104 16.04 -5.88 8.39
N TYR A 105 16.66 -4.86 8.96
CA TYR A 105 17.18 -4.87 10.31
C TYR A 105 16.58 -3.71 11.09
N ARG A 106 16.10 -3.99 12.29
CA ARG A 106 15.69 -3.03 13.30
C ARG A 106 16.73 -2.95 14.41
N PHE A 107 16.89 -1.76 14.96
CA PHE A 107 17.85 -1.46 16.01
C PHE A 107 17.26 -0.44 16.98
N GLY A 108 17.78 -0.43 18.21
CA GLY A 108 17.31 0.46 19.28
C GLY A 108 16.29 -0.19 20.20
N ASP A 109 15.58 0.66 20.94
CA ASP A 109 14.61 0.28 21.97
C ASP A 109 13.19 0.64 21.48
N PRO A 110 12.27 -0.34 21.32
CA PRO A 110 10.90 -0.08 20.87
C PRO A 110 10.15 0.96 21.70
N ASP A 111 10.41 1.05 23.01
CA ASP A 111 9.74 2.00 23.90
C ASP A 111 10.39 3.40 23.87
N ARG A 112 11.52 3.54 23.16
CA ARG A 112 12.27 4.78 22.98
C ARG A 112 12.67 4.92 21.51
N TRP A 113 13.85 5.46 21.26
CA TRP A 113 14.41 5.57 19.93
C TRP A 113 14.70 4.19 19.36
N HIS A 114 14.05 3.90 18.24
CA HIS A 114 14.31 2.76 17.40
C HIS A 114 14.29 3.17 15.94
N ALA A 115 15.01 2.43 15.12
CA ALA A 115 15.07 2.68 13.70
C ALA A 115 15.30 1.37 12.95
N GLY A 116 15.04 1.41 11.65
CA GLY A 116 15.17 0.26 10.79
C GLY A 116 15.53 0.64 9.37
N VAL A 117 16.19 -0.29 8.70
CA VAL A 117 16.46 -0.21 7.26
C VAL A 117 16.14 -1.54 6.62
N GLY A 118 15.62 -1.51 5.40
CA GLY A 118 15.24 -2.73 4.72
C GLY A 118 15.00 -2.54 3.23
N LEU A 119 14.66 -3.64 2.60
CA LEU A 119 14.21 -3.69 1.22
C LEU A 119 12.83 -4.34 1.20
N ALA A 120 12.00 -3.93 0.25
CA ALA A 120 10.72 -4.55 0.00
C ALA A 120 10.47 -4.69 -1.49
N THR A 121 9.69 -5.69 -1.84
CA THR A 121 9.18 -5.92 -3.18
C THR A 121 7.68 -6.14 -3.08
N GLU A 122 6.95 -5.48 -3.96
CA GLU A 122 5.54 -5.71 -4.19
C GLU A 122 5.36 -6.27 -5.59
N ARG A 123 4.57 -7.33 -5.69
CA ARG A 123 4.33 -8.09 -6.91
C ARG A 123 2.84 -8.28 -7.12
N PHE A 124 2.42 -8.11 -8.37
CA PHE A 124 1.08 -8.42 -8.85
C PHE A 124 1.21 -9.49 -9.93
N PRO A 125 1.21 -10.78 -9.57
CA PRO A 125 1.45 -11.87 -10.52
C PRO A 125 0.55 -11.76 -11.77
N GLY A 126 1.18 -11.81 -12.94
CA GLY A 126 0.53 -11.65 -14.25
C GLY A 126 0.10 -10.22 -14.63
N ALA A 127 -0.05 -9.32 -13.66
CA ALA A 127 -0.68 -8.02 -13.89
C ALA A 127 0.20 -7.09 -14.73
N ARG A 128 -0.36 -6.62 -15.83
CA ARG A 128 0.29 -5.72 -16.79
C ARG A 128 -0.74 -5.07 -17.70
N PHE A 129 -0.47 -3.85 -18.13
CA PHE A 129 -1.32 -3.11 -19.06
C PHE A 129 -0.50 -2.67 -20.27
N MET A 130 -1.20 -2.31 -21.35
CA MET A 130 -0.60 -1.68 -22.52
C MET A 130 -1.08 -0.24 -22.61
N ALA A 131 -0.15 0.70 -22.71
CA ALA A 131 -0.44 2.11 -22.85
C ALA A 131 0.53 2.78 -23.83
N PRO A 132 0.10 3.86 -24.48
CA PRO A 132 1.01 4.69 -25.27
C PRO A 132 1.91 5.51 -24.35
N ASP A 133 3.22 5.48 -24.54
CA ASP A 133 4.20 6.31 -23.84
C ASP A 133 4.44 7.65 -24.58
N GLY A 134 3.88 7.79 -25.78
CA GLY A 134 3.94 8.99 -26.59
C GLY A 134 2.68 9.19 -27.43
N ILE A 135 2.34 10.46 -27.65
CA ILE A 135 1.28 10.90 -28.56
C ILE A 135 1.91 11.90 -29.53
N ASP A 136 1.69 11.68 -30.81
CA ASP A 136 1.92 12.69 -31.84
C ASP A 136 0.87 13.80 -31.65
N LEU A 137 1.32 15.00 -31.26
CA LEU A 137 0.45 16.13 -30.95
C LEU A 137 -0.19 16.75 -32.21
N GLU A 138 0.38 16.50 -33.40
CA GLU A 138 -0.19 16.97 -34.67
C GLU A 138 -1.31 16.05 -35.16
N THR A 139 -1.10 14.73 -35.06
CA THR A 139 -2.07 13.74 -35.56
C THR A 139 -2.98 13.16 -34.48
N GLY A 140 -2.68 13.39 -33.20
CA GLY A 140 -3.37 12.80 -32.05
C GLY A 140 -3.19 11.28 -31.92
N THR A 141 -2.20 10.71 -32.63
CA THR A 141 -2.02 9.26 -32.71
C THR A 141 -0.96 8.74 -31.72
N PRO A 142 -1.16 7.55 -31.12
CA PRO A 142 -0.13 6.85 -30.37
C PRO A 142 1.12 6.56 -31.20
N THR A 143 2.30 6.88 -30.67
CA THR A 143 3.58 6.65 -31.38
C THR A 143 4.40 5.49 -30.83
N ASP A 144 4.25 5.16 -29.54
CA ASP A 144 4.97 4.08 -28.86
C ASP A 144 4.09 3.41 -27.81
N VAL A 145 3.62 2.19 -28.06
CA VAL A 145 2.74 1.45 -27.15
C VAL A 145 3.51 0.34 -26.48
N ARG A 146 3.69 0.44 -25.17
CA ARG A 146 4.48 -0.51 -24.38
C ARG A 146 3.65 -1.25 -23.37
N THR A 147 4.17 -2.39 -22.93
CA THR A 147 3.58 -3.18 -21.84
C THR A 147 4.29 -2.87 -20.54
N THR A 148 3.55 -2.40 -19.54
CA THR A 148 4.07 -2.07 -18.22
C THR A 148 3.41 -2.96 -17.16
N ASN A 149 4.20 -3.43 -16.20
CA ASN A 149 3.72 -4.23 -15.06
C ASN A 149 3.54 -3.36 -13.81
N TYR A 150 2.81 -3.88 -12.83
CA TYR A 150 2.49 -3.17 -11.59
C TYR A 150 3.48 -3.44 -10.45
N ASN A 151 4.59 -4.13 -10.70
CA ASN A 151 5.52 -4.49 -9.65
C ASN A 151 6.33 -3.28 -9.18
N SER A 152 6.69 -3.26 -7.90
CA SER A 152 7.50 -2.19 -7.31
C SER A 152 8.56 -2.75 -6.38
N ASP A 153 9.74 -2.14 -6.38
CA ASP A 153 10.80 -2.42 -5.43
C ASP A 153 11.13 -1.17 -4.63
N PHE A 154 11.40 -1.35 -3.33
CA PHE A 154 11.57 -0.27 -2.39
C PHE A 154 12.83 -0.45 -1.55
N ALA A 155 13.52 0.65 -1.30
CA ALA A 155 14.32 0.81 -0.10
C ALA A 155 13.43 1.38 1.01
N VAL A 156 13.58 0.88 2.23
CA VAL A 156 12.74 1.24 3.37
C VAL A 156 13.60 1.77 4.49
N MET A 157 13.17 2.86 5.10
CA MET A 157 13.72 3.41 6.34
C MET A 157 12.58 3.59 7.34
N GLU A 158 12.85 3.25 8.60
CA GLU A 158 11.94 3.40 9.72
C GLU A 158 12.65 4.19 10.82
N LEU A 159 11.94 5.09 11.48
CA LEU A 159 12.39 5.81 12.66
C LEU A 159 11.20 6.01 13.59
N GLY A 160 11.33 5.60 14.84
CA GLY A 160 10.28 5.76 15.83
C GLY A 160 10.80 6.18 17.20
N TYR A 161 9.86 6.69 17.99
CA TYR A 161 10.06 7.03 19.39
C TYR A 161 8.82 6.66 20.20
N GLY A 162 8.92 5.60 21.00
CA GLY A 162 7.79 5.05 21.73
C GLY A 162 6.62 4.69 20.79
N ILE A 163 5.45 5.28 21.04
CA ILE A 163 4.21 4.98 20.30
C ILE A 163 4.11 5.60 18.89
N VAL A 164 5.11 6.37 18.46
CA VAL A 164 5.10 7.05 17.15
C VAL A 164 6.15 6.41 16.25
N GLU A 165 5.70 5.95 15.08
CA GLU A 165 6.55 5.32 14.08
C GLU A 165 6.44 6.04 12.73
N GLY A 166 7.56 6.57 12.25
CA GLY A 166 7.70 7.13 10.92
C GLY A 166 8.36 6.11 9.97
N ARG A 167 7.87 6.05 8.73
CA ARG A 167 8.46 5.22 7.68
C ARG A 167 8.60 6.00 6.39
N VAL A 168 9.69 5.75 5.68
CA VAL A 168 9.92 6.26 4.33
C VAL A 168 10.23 5.09 3.42
N LEU A 169 9.52 5.01 2.29
CA LEU A 169 9.81 4.09 1.21
C LEU A 169 10.28 4.88 0.00
N TYR A 170 11.40 4.46 -0.57
CA TYR A 170 11.96 5.00 -1.80
C TYR A 170 11.86 3.95 -2.90
N VAL A 171 11.19 4.28 -4.00
CA VAL A 171 11.02 3.37 -5.14
C VAL A 171 12.32 3.23 -5.92
N VAL A 172 12.90 2.04 -5.94
CA VAL A 172 14.13 1.71 -6.68
C VAL A 172 13.85 1.04 -8.03
N SER A 173 12.67 0.44 -8.21
CA SER A 173 12.21 -0.06 -9.51
C SER A 173 12.05 1.09 -10.51
N LYS A 174 11.94 0.78 -11.81
CA LYS A 174 11.67 1.81 -12.83
C LYS A 174 10.34 2.50 -12.59
N THR A 175 9.30 1.73 -12.26
CA THR A 175 7.96 2.25 -12.02
C THR A 175 7.51 1.93 -10.60
N TYR A 176 6.65 2.79 -10.08
CA TYR A 176 5.84 2.57 -8.90
C TYR A 176 4.44 2.13 -9.33
N ARG A 177 4.14 0.84 -9.17
CA ARG A 177 2.87 0.23 -9.57
C ARG A 177 2.44 0.58 -11.00
N GLY A 178 3.42 0.56 -11.91
CA GLY A 178 3.22 0.86 -13.31
C GLY A 178 3.13 2.34 -13.66
N ALA A 179 3.37 3.26 -12.71
CA ALA A 179 3.41 4.69 -13.01
C ALA A 179 4.62 5.02 -13.90
N ASP A 180 4.37 5.19 -15.19
CA ASP A 180 5.24 5.78 -16.20
C ASP A 180 4.38 6.73 -17.05
N THR A 181 4.94 7.29 -18.13
CA THR A 181 4.20 8.20 -19.01
C THR A 181 2.90 7.58 -19.52
N GLY A 182 2.92 6.34 -20.00
CA GLY A 182 1.71 5.68 -20.48
C GLY A 182 0.71 5.35 -19.38
N GLY A 183 1.19 4.93 -18.21
CA GLY A 183 0.36 4.64 -17.05
C GLY A 183 -0.33 5.87 -16.48
N VAL A 184 0.39 6.99 -16.30
CA VAL A 184 -0.17 8.21 -15.69
C VAL A 184 -0.91 9.05 -16.73
N CYS A 185 -0.23 9.45 -17.80
CA CYS A 185 -0.81 10.36 -18.79
C CYS A 185 -1.94 9.67 -19.57
N GLY A 186 -1.79 8.39 -19.90
CA GLY A 186 -2.82 7.59 -20.57
C GLY A 186 -4.06 7.40 -19.71
N GLN A 187 -3.89 7.26 -18.40
CA GLN A 187 -5.00 7.13 -17.48
C GLN A 187 -5.77 8.45 -17.29
N ILE A 188 -5.06 9.57 -17.20
CA ILE A 188 -5.69 10.90 -17.21
C ILE A 188 -6.45 11.11 -18.52
N LEU A 189 -5.87 10.74 -19.67
CA LEU A 189 -6.50 10.87 -20.98
C LEU A 189 -7.79 10.04 -21.08
N ARG A 190 -7.78 8.83 -20.50
CA ARG A 190 -8.92 7.91 -20.52
C ARG A 190 -10.15 8.46 -19.81
N PHE A 191 -9.96 9.15 -18.70
CA PHE A 191 -11.04 9.54 -17.79
C PHE A 191 -11.32 11.05 -17.76
N SER A 192 -10.48 11.87 -18.40
CA SER A 192 -10.71 13.31 -18.52
C SER A 192 -11.59 13.63 -19.73
N ILE A 193 -12.58 14.51 -19.52
CA ILE A 193 -13.37 15.09 -20.62
C ILE A 193 -12.51 16.07 -21.43
N ASP A 194 -11.68 16.86 -20.74
CA ASP A 194 -10.69 17.74 -21.35
C ASP A 194 -9.32 17.01 -21.45
N PRO A 195 -8.82 16.74 -22.67
CA PRO A 195 -7.55 16.04 -22.85
C PRO A 195 -6.33 16.90 -22.53
N THR A 196 -6.48 18.22 -22.32
CA THR A 196 -5.37 19.17 -22.17
C THR A 196 -4.37 18.75 -21.10
N ALA A 197 -4.83 18.34 -19.91
CA ALA A 197 -3.95 17.91 -18.83
C ALA A 197 -3.14 16.65 -19.20
N ALA A 198 -3.76 15.71 -19.92
CA ALA A 198 -3.08 14.51 -20.39
C ALA A 198 -2.07 14.80 -21.50
N LEU A 199 -2.42 15.66 -22.47
CA LEU A 199 -1.52 16.06 -23.54
C LEU A 199 -0.32 16.85 -23.02
N GLN A 200 -0.53 17.72 -22.02
CA GLN A 200 0.56 18.39 -21.29
C GLN A 200 1.44 17.40 -20.53
N CYS A 201 0.86 16.33 -19.98
CA CYS A 201 1.61 15.25 -19.34
C CYS A 201 2.50 14.54 -20.38
N TYR A 202 1.95 14.16 -21.54
CA TYR A 202 2.72 13.55 -22.64
C TYR A 202 3.79 14.48 -23.21
N ALA A 203 3.54 15.79 -23.29
CA ALA A 203 4.48 16.78 -23.80
C ALA A 203 5.77 16.91 -22.95
N ARG A 204 5.78 16.38 -21.72
CA ARG A 204 7.00 16.30 -20.87
C ARG A 204 7.96 15.19 -21.31
N GLY A 205 7.58 14.39 -22.30
CA GLY A 205 8.35 13.26 -22.81
C GLY A 205 8.22 12.00 -21.97
N GLU A 206 8.95 10.96 -22.37
CA GLU A 206 9.01 9.68 -21.67
C GLU A 206 9.66 9.87 -20.29
N GLN A 207 8.96 9.42 -19.24
CA GLN A 207 9.39 9.47 -17.85
C GLN A 207 8.96 8.18 -17.14
N ASP A 208 9.78 7.73 -16.20
CA ASP A 208 9.40 6.71 -15.23
C ASP A 208 9.16 7.33 -13.84
N SER A 209 8.76 6.54 -12.86
CA SER A 209 8.48 7.03 -11.49
C SER A 209 9.47 6.50 -10.46
N ARG A 210 10.68 6.09 -10.90
CA ARG A 210 11.77 5.76 -10.00
C ARG A 210 12.10 6.97 -9.13
N GLY A 211 12.37 6.72 -7.86
CA GLY A 211 12.62 7.77 -6.87
C GLY A 211 11.36 8.41 -6.31
N THR A 212 10.20 7.82 -6.57
CA THR A 212 8.99 8.08 -5.80
C THR A 212 9.25 7.84 -4.31
N VAL A 213 8.77 8.76 -3.48
CA VAL A 213 8.91 8.70 -2.02
C VAL A 213 7.53 8.59 -1.39
N LEU A 214 7.37 7.60 -0.52
CA LEU A 214 6.18 7.42 0.32
C LEU A 214 6.61 7.64 1.76
N ALA A 215 5.94 8.53 2.47
CA ALA A 215 6.19 8.80 3.88
C ALA A 215 4.92 8.52 4.68
N ASP A 216 5.05 7.76 5.75
CA ASP A 216 3.95 7.34 6.60
C ASP A 216 4.29 7.63 8.07
N LEU A 217 3.31 8.07 8.85
CA LEU A 217 3.39 8.27 10.29
C LEU A 217 2.24 7.50 10.95
N ASN A 218 2.58 6.63 11.89
CA ASN A 218 1.63 5.77 12.58
C ASN A 218 1.71 5.97 14.09
N THR A 219 0.57 5.85 14.76
CA THR A 219 0.53 5.73 16.22
C THR A 219 -0.63 4.88 16.70
N GLN A 220 -0.43 4.23 17.86
CA GLN A 220 -1.43 3.42 18.53
C GLN A 220 -1.54 3.78 20.01
N LEU A 221 -2.77 3.87 20.50
CA LEU A 221 -3.07 4.34 21.85
C LEU A 221 -4.19 3.47 22.45
N PRO A 222 -4.06 3.01 23.71
CA PRO A 222 -5.19 2.41 24.42
C PRO A 222 -6.36 3.40 24.51
N LEU A 223 -7.56 2.99 24.08
CA LEU A 223 -8.74 3.83 24.07
C LEU A 223 -9.58 3.57 25.32
N LEU A 224 -9.70 4.57 26.21
CA LEU A 224 -10.47 4.48 27.46
C LEU A 224 -10.12 3.22 28.27
N PRO A 225 -8.85 3.01 28.67
CA PRO A 225 -8.35 1.74 29.20
C PRO A 225 -9.13 1.22 30.43
N SER A 226 -9.70 2.11 31.24
CA SER A 226 -10.52 1.73 32.40
C SER A 226 -11.90 1.17 32.04
N VAL A 227 -12.40 1.43 30.83
CA VAL A 227 -13.75 1.05 30.36
C VAL A 227 -13.67 0.03 29.22
N LEU A 228 -12.67 0.16 28.35
CA LEU A 228 -12.46 -0.66 27.16
C LEU A 228 -11.01 -1.17 27.13
N PRO A 229 -10.62 -2.08 28.04
CA PRO A 229 -9.22 -2.50 28.22
C PRO A 229 -8.63 -3.21 27.00
N SER A 230 -9.48 -3.77 26.14
CA SER A 230 -9.11 -4.49 24.93
C SER A 230 -9.25 -3.65 23.65
N THR A 231 -9.35 -2.32 23.79
CA THR A 231 -9.59 -1.42 22.66
C THR A 231 -8.44 -0.46 22.43
N THR A 232 -7.99 -0.38 21.18
CA THR A 232 -6.89 0.48 20.74
C THR A 232 -7.36 1.42 19.65
N LEU A 233 -7.04 2.70 19.79
CA LEU A 233 -7.14 3.72 18.73
C LEU A 233 -5.87 3.65 17.88
N ARG A 234 -6.03 3.65 16.56
CA ARG A 234 -4.97 3.73 15.58
C ARG A 234 -5.11 4.99 14.75
N LEU A 235 -4.03 5.71 14.57
CA LEU A 235 -3.97 6.88 13.71
C LEU A 235 -2.87 6.68 12.68
N HIS A 236 -3.16 7.08 11.46
CA HIS A 236 -2.22 7.07 10.35
C HIS A 236 -2.35 8.36 9.55
N ALA A 237 -1.20 8.91 9.16
CA ALA A 237 -1.10 9.97 8.18
C ALA A 237 0.03 9.64 7.19
N GLY A 238 -0.25 9.77 5.90
CA GLY A 238 0.66 9.44 4.84
C GLY A 238 0.76 10.54 3.79
N TYR A 239 1.92 10.62 3.13
CA TYR A 239 2.12 11.42 1.93
C TYR A 239 2.92 10.65 0.87
N GLN A 240 2.40 10.65 -0.35
CA GLN A 240 3.09 10.16 -1.54
C GLN A 240 3.54 11.31 -2.42
N LYS A 241 4.83 11.28 -2.78
CA LYS A 241 5.42 12.10 -3.82
C LYS A 241 5.87 11.21 -4.98
N LEU A 242 5.03 11.14 -6.02
CA LEU A 242 5.29 10.41 -7.25
C LEU A 242 6.33 11.17 -8.09
N ALA A 243 7.46 10.52 -8.36
CA ALA A 243 8.53 11.11 -9.16
C ALA A 243 8.03 11.38 -10.59
N ASN A 244 8.41 12.53 -11.16
CA ASN A 244 8.07 12.99 -12.52
C ASN A 244 6.57 13.20 -12.83
N PHE A 245 5.67 12.85 -11.90
CA PHE A 245 4.21 12.89 -12.08
C PHE A 245 3.51 13.49 -10.86
N ARG A 246 3.51 14.83 -10.75
CA ARG A 246 2.85 15.54 -9.64
C ARG A 246 1.35 15.24 -9.52
N GLU A 247 0.73 14.81 -10.61
CA GLU A 247 -0.67 14.42 -10.69
C GLU A 247 -0.99 13.24 -9.75
N GLY A 248 -0.01 12.36 -9.50
CA GLY A 248 -0.14 11.22 -8.58
C GLY A 248 0.38 11.49 -7.17
N ASN A 249 0.67 12.75 -6.81
CA ASN A 249 0.94 13.10 -5.41
C ASN A 249 -0.38 13.17 -4.64
N PHE A 250 -0.38 12.64 -3.43
CA PHE A 250 -1.55 12.70 -2.56
C PHE A 250 -1.19 12.50 -1.09
N ALA A 251 -2.08 12.94 -0.21
CA ALA A 251 -2.04 12.64 1.22
C ALA A 251 -3.17 11.67 1.59
N ASP A 252 -2.95 10.83 2.58
CA ASP A 252 -3.95 9.91 3.12
C ASP A 252 -3.97 9.94 4.64
N TYR A 253 -5.16 9.71 5.20
CA TYR A 253 -5.37 9.72 6.64
C TYR A 253 -6.29 8.58 7.02
N GLN A 254 -6.02 7.97 8.18
CA GLN A 254 -6.89 6.94 8.74
C GLN A 254 -7.03 7.12 10.25
N ILE A 255 -8.26 6.93 10.71
CA ILE A 255 -8.63 6.81 12.12
C ILE A 255 -9.29 5.45 12.29
N GLY A 256 -8.66 4.59 13.07
CA GLY A 256 -9.07 3.22 13.26
C GLY A 256 -9.28 2.88 14.72
N ILE A 257 -10.20 1.96 14.99
CA ILE A 257 -10.33 1.34 16.30
C ILE A 257 -10.15 -0.16 16.11
N THR A 258 -9.46 -0.83 17.02
CA THR A 258 -9.71 -2.27 17.19
C THR A 258 -10.06 -2.67 18.58
N HIS A 259 -10.92 -3.67 18.62
CA HIS A 259 -11.35 -4.33 19.83
C HIS A 259 -10.99 -5.81 19.75
N ARG A 260 -10.17 -6.28 20.69
CA ARG A 260 -9.76 -7.67 20.82
C ARG A 260 -10.82 -8.43 21.63
N ARG A 261 -11.50 -9.40 20.99
CA ARG A 261 -12.50 -10.24 21.66
C ARG A 261 -12.61 -11.61 20.98
N TRP A 262 -12.68 -12.67 21.81
CA TRP A 262 -12.80 -14.06 21.35
C TRP A 262 -11.63 -14.54 20.47
N GLY A 263 -10.42 -14.07 20.75
CA GLY A 263 -9.25 -14.36 19.92
C GLY A 263 -9.27 -13.70 18.54
N LEU A 264 -10.21 -12.78 18.30
CA LEU A 264 -10.36 -12.03 17.06
C LEU A 264 -10.13 -10.54 17.28
N ASP A 265 -9.60 -9.89 16.24
CA ASP A 265 -9.41 -8.45 16.18
C ASP A 265 -10.53 -7.85 15.34
N TRP A 266 -11.45 -7.16 15.99
CA TRP A 266 -12.55 -6.46 15.33
C TRP A 266 -12.09 -5.04 15.03
N ASN A 267 -11.99 -4.69 13.75
CA ASN A 267 -11.46 -3.42 13.28
C ASN A 267 -12.56 -2.61 12.62
N LEU A 268 -12.59 -1.31 12.92
CA LEU A 268 -13.36 -0.32 12.18
C LEU A 268 -12.44 0.86 11.86
N ASP A 269 -12.24 1.12 10.58
CA ASP A 269 -11.31 2.13 10.10
C ASP A 269 -12.05 3.11 9.19
N TRP A 270 -11.98 4.40 9.50
CA TRP A 270 -12.32 5.46 8.56
C TRP A 270 -11.03 5.91 7.87
N LEU A 271 -11.06 6.00 6.54
CA LEU A 271 -9.94 6.41 5.71
C LEU A 271 -10.39 7.51 4.76
N THR A 272 -9.47 8.41 4.41
CA THR A 272 -9.68 9.41 3.37
C THR A 272 -8.37 9.69 2.62
N THR A 273 -8.50 10.16 1.39
CA THR A 273 -7.36 10.56 0.55
C THR A 273 -7.62 11.91 -0.10
N ASN A 274 -6.60 12.77 -0.13
CA ASN A 274 -6.60 14.01 -0.86
C ASN A 274 -5.65 13.90 -2.07
N THR A 275 -6.22 13.58 -3.23
CA THR A 275 -5.49 13.29 -4.46
C THR A 275 -5.46 14.46 -5.42
N ASN A 276 -4.33 14.71 -6.08
CA ASN A 276 -4.21 15.79 -7.07
C ASN A 276 -4.99 15.53 -8.36
N ALA A 277 -4.99 14.28 -8.87
CA ALA A 277 -5.73 13.89 -10.06
C ALA A 277 -6.56 12.62 -9.78
N HIS A 278 -7.84 12.82 -9.45
CA HIS A 278 -8.79 11.74 -9.14
C HIS A 278 -8.87 10.67 -10.26
N GLN A 279 -8.70 11.08 -11.52
CA GLN A 279 -8.73 10.20 -12.69
C GLN A 279 -7.73 9.04 -12.61
N LEU A 280 -6.61 9.23 -11.93
CA LEU A 280 -5.61 8.18 -11.72
C LEU A 280 -6.19 7.02 -10.90
N TYR A 281 -7.13 7.31 -10.00
CA TYR A 281 -7.73 6.37 -9.07
C TYR A 281 -9.12 5.87 -9.52
N TRP A 282 -9.46 6.09 -10.79
CA TRP A 282 -10.71 5.62 -11.38
C TRP A 282 -10.52 4.35 -12.19
N VAL A 283 -11.41 3.39 -12.02
CA VAL A 283 -11.35 2.08 -12.69
C VAL A 283 -12.63 1.88 -13.49
N GLN A 284 -12.49 1.47 -14.75
CA GLN A 284 -13.63 1.07 -15.56
C GLN A 284 -14.14 -0.32 -15.13
N ASP A 285 -15.39 -0.40 -14.70
CA ASP A 285 -16.09 -1.62 -14.29
C ASP A 285 -17.37 -1.81 -15.14
N GLY A 286 -17.22 -2.41 -16.31
CA GLY A 286 -18.30 -2.50 -17.29
C GLY A 286 -18.66 -1.11 -17.80
N GLU A 287 -19.91 -0.68 -17.61
CA GLU A 287 -20.38 0.67 -17.95
C GLU A 287 -20.16 1.70 -16.83
N ARG A 288 -19.73 1.26 -15.64
CA ARG A 288 -19.58 2.12 -14.48
C ARG A 288 -18.13 2.48 -14.25
N ILE A 289 -17.89 3.70 -13.76
CA ILE A 289 -16.60 4.12 -13.23
C ILE A 289 -16.63 3.91 -11.72
N ARG A 290 -15.63 3.23 -11.19
CA ARG A 290 -15.41 3.05 -9.75
C ARG A 290 -14.31 4.01 -9.31
N LYS A 291 -14.61 4.83 -8.30
CA LYS A 291 -13.63 5.71 -7.67
C LYS A 291 -13.00 4.95 -6.49
N THR A 292 -11.69 4.74 -6.54
CA THR A 292 -10.97 3.96 -5.53
C THR A 292 -10.34 4.83 -4.45
N ASP A 293 -10.36 6.15 -4.65
CA ASP A 293 -9.94 7.21 -3.74
C ASP A 293 -11.12 7.78 -2.92
N GLY A 294 -10.78 8.60 -1.93
CA GLY A 294 -11.73 9.35 -1.09
C GLY A 294 -12.15 8.59 0.18
N ASP A 295 -13.21 9.10 0.80
CA ASP A 295 -13.70 8.61 2.09
C ASP A 295 -14.20 7.16 2.01
N ALA A 296 -13.81 6.36 3.00
CA ALA A 296 -14.35 5.01 3.18
C ALA A 296 -14.40 4.61 4.65
N LEU A 297 -15.34 3.72 4.94
CA LEU A 297 -15.43 3.00 6.21
C LEU A 297 -15.16 1.52 5.93
N VAL A 298 -14.08 1.01 6.50
CA VAL A 298 -13.63 -0.37 6.32
C VAL A 298 -13.83 -1.13 7.62
N PHE A 299 -14.54 -2.24 7.53
CA PHE A 299 -14.67 -3.18 8.63
C PHE A 299 -13.79 -4.39 8.35
N SER A 300 -13.07 -4.88 9.36
CA SER A 300 -12.31 -6.12 9.22
C SER A 300 -12.25 -6.97 10.50
N ILE A 301 -12.12 -8.28 10.31
CA ILE A 301 -11.92 -9.26 11.37
C ILE A 301 -10.57 -9.94 11.13
N GLY A 302 -9.68 -9.86 12.11
CA GLY A 302 -8.37 -10.52 12.10
C GLY A 302 -8.30 -11.70 13.07
N TYR A 303 -7.55 -12.73 12.71
CA TYR A 303 -7.16 -13.83 13.58
C TYR A 303 -5.64 -14.00 13.51
N THR A 304 -5.00 -14.03 14.68
CA THR A 304 -3.54 -14.19 14.83
C THR A 304 -3.23 -15.53 15.51
N PHE A 305 -2.25 -16.27 14.98
CA PHE A 305 -1.90 -17.62 15.41
C PHE A 305 -0.41 -17.98 15.21
#